data_AF-A0A351GEM3-F1
#
_entry.id   AF-A0A351GEM3-F1
#
_cell.length_a   1.000
_cell.length_b   1.000
_cell.length_c   1.000
_cell.angle_alpha   90.00
_cell.angle_beta   90.00
_cell.angle_gamma   90.00
#
_symmetry.space_group_name_H-M   'P 1'
#
loop_
_entity.id
_entity.type
_entity.pdbx_description
1 polymer ?
#
loop_
_entity_poly.entity_id
_entity_poly.type
_entity_poly.pdbx_seq_one_letter_code
_entity_poly.pdbx_strand_id
1 'polypeptide(L)'
;MNRKIILSTFAASLLIVVAVSFSLLSPEKTYSPRAVEVQGASGYAQYLTKLRADKATGMVNPADVAAVRTDIASQSGNKFKADWPLQWEFKGPDNIGGRTRCLVIDKDDPKVLYTG
;
A
#
# COMPACT_ATOMS: atom_id res chain seq x y z
N MET A 1 -57.94 -6.27 44.53
CA MET A 1 -57.37 -6.87 43.29
C MET A 1 -56.26 -7.84 43.68
N ASN A 2 -56.31 -9.10 43.23
CA ASN A 2 -55.37 -10.14 43.68
C ASN A 2 -53.93 -9.83 43.22
N ARG A 3 -52.97 -9.73 44.15
CA ARG A 3 -51.56 -9.39 43.87
C ARG A 3 -50.97 -10.24 42.74
N LYS A 4 -51.33 -11.53 42.67
CA LYS A 4 -50.91 -12.46 41.60
C LYS A 4 -51.38 -12.04 40.19
N ILE A 5 -52.58 -11.48 40.07
CA ILE A 5 -53.14 -11.00 38.79
C ILE A 5 -52.43 -9.71 38.36
N ILE A 6 -52.09 -8.84 39.31
CA ILE A 6 -51.34 -7.60 39.04
C ILE A 6 -49.91 -7.91 38.57
N LEU A 7 -49.22 -8.83 39.24
CA LEU A 7 -47.89 -9.27 38.84
C LEU A 7 -47.88 -9.94 37.46
N SER A 8 -48.89 -10.76 37.16
CA SER A 8 -49.01 -11.43 35.86
C SER A 8 -49.30 -10.46 34.70
N THR A 9 -50.20 -9.50 34.89
CA THR A 9 -50.52 -8.47 33.89
C THR A 9 -49.34 -7.53 33.64
N PHE A 10 -48.60 -7.17 34.69
CA PHE A 10 -47.37 -6.38 34.56
C PHE A 10 -46.29 -7.12 33.77
N ALA A 11 -46.05 -8.41 34.08
CA ALA A 11 -45.09 -9.23 33.35
C ALA A 11 -45.47 -9.41 31.87
N ALA A 12 -46.76 -9.60 31.57
CA ALA A 12 -47.24 -9.69 30.19
C ALA A 12 -47.04 -8.38 29.42
N SER A 13 -47.33 -7.23 30.04
CA SER A 13 -47.10 -5.92 29.42
C SER A 13 -45.62 -5.66 29.14
N LEU A 14 -44.73 -6.06 30.06
CA LEU A 14 -43.28 -5.92 29.89
C LEU A 14 -42.75 -6.77 28.74
N LEU A 15 -43.23 -8.01 28.60
CA LEU A 15 -42.86 -8.89 27.49
C LEU A 15 -43.29 -8.33 26.13
N ILE A 16 -44.49 -7.74 26.06
CA ILE A 16 -44.98 -7.11 24.82
C ILE A 16 -44.11 -5.91 24.43
N VAL A 17 -43.76 -5.05 25.39
CA VAL A 17 -42.89 -3.89 25.14
C VAL A 17 -41.51 -4.33 24.66
N VAL A 18 -40.94 -5.39 25.24
CA VAL A 18 -39.64 -5.93 24.82
C VAL A 18 -39.71 -6.51 23.41
N ALA A 19 -40.76 -7.27 23.08
CA ALA A 19 -40.93 -7.86 21.75
C ALA A 19 -41.10 -6.82 20.63
N VAL A 20 -41.89 -5.77 20.91
CA VAL A 20 -42.09 -4.65 19.97
C VAL A 20 -40.79 -3.86 19.79
N SER A 21 -40.08 -3.58 20.89
CA SER A 21 -38.78 -2.89 20.82
C SER A 21 -37.76 -3.70 20.03
N PHE A 22 -37.67 -5.00 20.26
CA PHE A 22 -36.75 -5.87 19.52
C PHE A 22 -37.04 -5.89 18.01
N SER A 23 -38.32 -5.86 17.64
CA SER A 23 -38.74 -5.82 16.24
C SER A 23 -38.44 -4.47 15.56
N LEU A 24 -38.61 -3.35 16.29
CA LEU A 24 -38.34 -2.00 15.76
C LEU A 24 -36.83 -1.67 15.72
N LEU A 25 -36.04 -2.24 16.63
CA LEU A 25 -34.59 -2.02 16.72
C LEU A 25 -33.78 -3.01 15.88
N SER A 26 -34.40 -3.93 15.14
CA SER A 26 -33.68 -4.84 14.26
C SER A 26 -33.45 -4.17 12.89
N PRO A 27 -32.27 -3.59 12.61
CA PRO A 27 -31.99 -3.03 11.30
C PRO A 27 -31.99 -4.15 10.27
N GLU A 28 -32.86 -4.03 9.27
CA GLU A 28 -32.84 -4.91 8.10
C GLU A 28 -31.45 -4.80 7.45
N LYS A 29 -30.80 -5.95 7.20
CA LYS A 29 -29.46 -5.99 6.57
C LYS A 29 -29.59 -5.69 5.07
N THR A 30 -29.87 -4.44 4.74
CA THR A 30 -29.91 -3.99 3.35
C THR A 30 -28.49 -3.80 2.84
N TYR A 31 -28.23 -4.33 1.65
CA TYR A 31 -26.96 -4.12 0.96
C TYR A 31 -26.70 -2.62 0.80
N SER A 32 -25.62 -2.13 1.41
CA SER A 32 -25.06 -0.82 1.09
C SER A 32 -24.04 -0.99 -0.03
N PRO A 33 -24.19 -0.29 -1.18
CA PRO A 33 -23.20 -0.31 -2.24
C PRO A 33 -21.83 0.09 -1.70
N ARG A 34 -20.79 -0.65 -2.09
CA ARG A 34 -19.41 -0.23 -1.80
C ARG A 34 -19.18 1.10 -2.51
N ALA A 35 -18.78 2.13 -1.76
CA ALA A 35 -18.31 3.37 -2.35
C ALA A 35 -17.14 3.05 -3.30
N VAL A 36 -17.33 3.27 -4.59
CA VAL A 36 -16.27 3.13 -5.58
C VAL A 36 -15.45 4.41 -5.47
N GLU A 37 -14.27 4.32 -4.87
CA GLU A 37 -13.25 5.36 -4.94
C GLU A 37 -12.94 5.59 -6.43
N VAL A 38 -13.45 6.69 -6.99
CA VAL A 38 -13.16 7.07 -8.37
C VAL A 38 -11.67 7.38 -8.45
N GLN A 39 -10.90 6.50 -9.10
CA GLN A 39 -9.49 6.73 -9.36
C GLN A 39 -9.33 7.86 -10.39
N GLY A 40 -9.36 9.10 -9.89
CA GLY A 40 -9.11 10.29 -10.69
C GLY A 40 -7.62 10.60 -10.84
N ALA A 41 -7.30 11.56 -11.71
CA ALA A 41 -5.93 12.04 -11.92
C ALA A 41 -5.28 12.63 -10.64
N SER A 42 -6.08 13.00 -9.64
CA SER A 42 -5.64 13.55 -8.36
C SER A 42 -4.71 12.59 -7.61
N GLY A 43 -5.03 11.29 -7.57
CA GLY A 43 -4.20 10.30 -6.88
C GLY A 43 -2.82 10.16 -7.51
N TYR A 44 -2.77 10.13 -8.84
CA TYR A 44 -1.51 10.11 -9.59
C TYR A 44 -0.69 11.38 -9.39
N ALA A 45 -1.34 12.55 -9.44
CA ALA A 45 -0.67 13.83 -9.19
C ALA A 45 -0.07 13.89 -7.78
N GLN A 46 -0.80 13.44 -6.75
CA GLN A 46 -0.30 13.36 -5.38
C GLN A 46 0.90 12.41 -5.25
N TYR A 47 0.83 11.24 -5.91
CA TYR A 47 1.94 10.29 -5.93
C TYR A 47 3.21 10.90 -6.56
N LEU A 48 3.07 11.55 -7.72
CA LEU A 48 4.20 12.22 -8.38
C LEU A 48 4.77 13.35 -7.53
N THR A 49 3.92 14.13 -6.86
CA THR A 49 4.37 15.18 -5.95
C THR A 49 5.19 14.59 -4.82
N LYS A 50 4.75 13.48 -4.21
CA LYS A 50 5.51 12.79 -3.16
C LYS A 50 6.87 12.27 -3.66
N LEU A 51 6.93 11.78 -4.89
CA LEU A 51 8.17 11.28 -5.49
C LEU A 51 9.19 12.41 -5.75
N ARG A 52 8.70 13.60 -6.12
CA ARG A 52 9.53 14.74 -6.54
C ARG A 52 9.86 15.69 -5.39
N ALA A 53 9.08 15.66 -4.32
CA ALA A 53 9.26 16.52 -3.18
C ALA A 53 10.58 16.23 -2.46
N ASP A 54 11.21 17.28 -1.96
CA ASP A 54 12.35 17.14 -1.05
C ASP A 54 11.92 16.44 0.25
N LYS A 55 12.79 15.59 0.80
CA LYS A 55 12.44 14.75 1.96
C LYS A 55 12.28 15.55 3.26
N ALA A 56 12.98 16.68 3.38
CA ALA A 56 12.92 17.51 4.58
C ALA A 56 11.72 18.46 4.55
N THR A 57 11.42 19.04 3.39
CA THR A 57 10.37 20.06 3.23
C THR A 57 9.04 19.51 2.73
N GLY A 58 9.02 18.34 2.08
CA GLY A 58 7.81 17.75 1.51
C GLY A 58 7.25 18.53 0.31
N MET A 59 7.99 19.51 -0.22
CA MET A 59 7.57 20.34 -1.35
C MET A 59 8.54 20.21 -2.53
N VAL A 60 8.03 20.51 -3.72
CA VAL A 60 8.84 20.58 -4.94
C VAL A 60 9.29 22.03 -5.13
N ASN A 61 10.58 22.30 -4.93
CA ASN A 61 11.14 23.62 -5.12
C ASN A 61 11.34 23.92 -6.63
N PRO A 62 10.77 25.01 -7.16
CA PRO A 62 10.94 25.37 -8.57
C PRO A 62 12.39 25.59 -9.00
N ALA A 63 13.25 26.09 -8.10
CA ALA A 63 14.66 26.33 -8.39
C ALA A 63 15.40 25.02 -8.66
N ASP A 64 15.15 23.99 -7.86
CA ASP A 64 15.76 22.66 -8.02
C ASP A 64 15.29 22.00 -9.32
N VAL A 65 14.01 22.17 -9.68
CA VAL A 65 13.48 21.70 -10.96
C VAL A 65 14.18 22.39 -12.14
N ALA A 66 14.43 23.69 -12.05
CA ALA A 66 15.13 24.43 -13.10
C ALA A 66 16.60 24.01 -13.23
N ALA A 67 17.29 23.77 -12.10
CA ALA A 67 18.65 23.25 -12.08
C ALA A 67 18.73 21.88 -12.76
N VAL A 68 17.89 20.92 -12.34
CA VAL A 68 17.84 19.58 -12.94
C VAL A 68 17.53 19.62 -14.44
N ARG A 69 16.62 20.49 -14.88
CA ARG A 69 16.33 20.66 -16.31
C ARG A 69 17.54 21.18 -17.09
N THR A 70 18.31 22.08 -16.49
CA THR A 70 19.55 22.61 -17.07
C THR A 70 20.61 21.51 -17.16
N ASP A 71 20.74 20.68 -16.13
CA ASP A 71 21.66 19.54 -16.11
C ASP A 71 21.29 18.48 -17.17
N ILE A 72 20.00 18.18 -17.33
CA ILE A 72 19.53 17.27 -18.39
C ILE A 72 19.82 17.86 -19.77
N ALA A 73 19.57 19.15 -19.97
CA ALA A 73 19.81 19.82 -21.23
C ALA A 73 21.30 19.83 -21.59
N SER A 74 22.19 20.08 -20.61
CA SER A 74 23.64 20.06 -20.82
C SER A 74 24.17 18.68 -21.21
N GLN A 75 23.48 17.61 -20.80
CA GLN A 75 23.83 16.23 -21.14
C GLN A 75 23.27 15.76 -22.50
N SER A 76 22.34 16.50 -23.12
CA SER A 76 21.71 16.11 -24.39
C SER A 76 22.68 16.02 -25.58
N GLY A 77 23.84 16.68 -25.49
CA GLY A 77 24.92 16.63 -26.49
C GLY A 77 25.89 15.46 -26.33
N ASN A 78 25.85 14.73 -25.20
CA ASN A 78 26.77 13.62 -24.93
C ASN A 78 26.33 12.36 -25.68
N LYS A 79 26.82 12.20 -26.91
CA LYS A 79 26.54 11.05 -27.79
C LYS A 79 27.06 9.72 -27.26
N PHE A 80 28.10 9.74 -26.43
CA PHE A 80 28.73 8.53 -25.92
C PHE A 80 28.22 8.22 -24.51
N LYS A 81 27.31 7.25 -24.41
CA LYS A 81 26.92 6.63 -23.12
C LYS A 81 28.07 5.89 -22.43
N ALA A 82 29.22 5.74 -23.11
CA ALA A 82 30.41 5.06 -22.63
C ALA A 82 31.21 5.87 -21.59
N ASP A 83 31.17 7.21 -21.64
CA ASP A 83 31.90 8.07 -20.70
C ASP A 83 31.07 8.49 -19.47
N TRP A 84 29.86 7.94 -19.33
CA TRP A 84 29.10 8.14 -18.10
C TRP A 84 29.82 7.39 -16.97
N PRO A 85 30.14 8.03 -15.83
CA PRO A 85 30.85 7.38 -14.72
C PRO A 85 29.92 6.43 -13.93
N LEU A 86 29.17 5.57 -14.62
CA LEU A 86 28.39 4.49 -14.02
C LEU A 86 29.39 3.45 -13.52
N GLN A 87 29.66 3.49 -12.22
CA GLN A 87 30.35 2.41 -11.54
C GLN A 87 29.29 1.38 -11.16
N TRP A 88 29.30 0.24 -11.85
CA TRP A 88 28.50 -0.91 -11.45
C TRP A 88 29.15 -1.54 -10.23
N GLU A 89 28.54 -1.35 -9.06
CA GLU A 89 28.93 -2.07 -7.86
C GLU A 89 28.00 -3.26 -7.64
N PHE A 90 28.59 -4.38 -7.23
CA PHE A 90 27.82 -5.52 -6.79
C PHE A 90 27.17 -5.16 -5.45
N LYS A 91 25.83 -5.12 -5.42
CA LYS A 91 25.04 -4.81 -4.22
C LYS A 91 25.24 -5.82 -3.06
N GLY A 92 25.95 -6.90 -3.32
CA GLY A 92 26.13 -8.02 -2.41
C GLY A 92 25.08 -9.10 -2.62
N PRO A 93 25.29 -10.30 -2.06
CA PRO A 93 24.25 -11.31 -2.01
C PRO A 93 23.09 -10.77 -1.16
N ASP A 94 21.93 -10.56 -1.78
CA ASP A 94 20.70 -10.37 -1.03
C ASP A 94 20.11 -11.73 -0.64
N ASN A 95 19.31 -11.75 0.44
CA ASN A 95 18.51 -12.93 0.80
C ASN A 95 17.25 -13.06 -0.08
N ILE A 96 17.14 -12.25 -1.13
CA ILE A 96 16.08 -12.27 -2.14
C ILE A 96 16.69 -12.85 -3.43
N GLY A 97 17.05 -14.13 -3.35
CA GLY A 97 17.55 -14.86 -4.51
C GLY A 97 16.43 -15.15 -5.50
N GLY A 98 16.72 -14.96 -6.80
CA GLY A 98 15.95 -15.59 -7.86
C GLY A 98 16.01 -17.12 -7.79
N ARG A 99 15.37 -17.82 -8.73
CA ARG A 99 15.42 -19.29 -8.79
C ARG A 99 16.78 -19.78 -9.31
N THR A 100 17.68 -20.18 -8.41
CA THR A 100 18.89 -20.97 -8.75
C THR A 100 18.50 -22.41 -9.03
N ARG A 101 18.86 -22.94 -10.19
CA ARG A 101 18.47 -24.30 -10.64
C ARG A 101 19.61 -25.30 -10.61
N CYS A 102 20.85 -24.82 -10.61
CA CYS A 102 22.03 -25.67 -10.63
C CYS A 102 23.09 -25.17 -9.67
N LEU A 103 23.72 -26.11 -8.96
CA LEU A 103 24.90 -25.92 -8.14
C LEU A 103 25.91 -26.98 -8.58
N VAL A 104 27.11 -26.57 -8.97
CA VAL A 104 28.20 -27.47 -9.38
C VAL A 104 29.44 -27.12 -8.59
N ILE A 105 29.99 -28.09 -7.86
CA ILE A 105 31.30 -27.97 -7.21
C ILE A 105 32.35 -28.37 -8.23
N ASP A 106 33.43 -27.60 -8.33
CA ASP A 106 34.53 -27.93 -9.23
C ASP A 106 35.13 -29.31 -8.91
N LYS A 107 35.49 -30.07 -9.96
CA LYS A 107 35.97 -31.45 -9.80
C LYS A 107 37.38 -31.53 -9.21
N ASP A 108 38.19 -30.49 -9.38
CA ASP A 108 39.59 -30.43 -8.98
C ASP A 108 39.80 -29.55 -7.73
N ASP A 109 38.90 -28.59 -7.47
CA ASP A 109 38.93 -27.76 -6.26
C ASP A 109 37.56 -27.66 -5.55
N PRO A 110 37.38 -28.34 -4.40
CA PRO A 110 36.11 -28.31 -3.66
C PRO A 110 35.77 -26.93 -3.06
N LYS A 111 36.67 -25.94 -3.13
CA LYS A 111 36.41 -24.55 -2.71
C LYS A 111 35.75 -23.69 -3.78
N VAL A 112 35.64 -24.18 -5.01
CA VAL A 112 35.03 -23.46 -6.14
C VAL A 112 33.63 -24.03 -6.40
N LEU A 113 32.63 -23.13 -6.46
CA LEU A 113 31.23 -23.47 -6.71
C LEU A 113 30.64 -22.55 -7.79
N TYR A 114 30.01 -23.16 -8.79
CA TYR A 114 29.30 -22.50 -9.88
C TYR A 114 27.79 -22.60 -9.66
N THR A 115 27.05 -21.57 -10.06
CA THR A 115 25.59 -21.51 -9.92
C THR A 115 24.93 -20.98 -11.19
N GLY A 116 23.73 -21.48 -11.53
CA GLY A 116 22.94 -21.03 -12.69
C GLY A 116 21.43 -21.17 -12.51
#